data_AF-A0A0Q6JD32-F1
#
_entry.id   AF-A0A0Q6JD32-F1
#
_cell.length_a   1.000
_cell.length_b   1.000
_cell.length_c   1.000
_cell.angle_alpha   90.00
_cell.angle_beta   90.00
_cell.angle_gamma   90.00
#
_symmetry.space_group_name_H-M   'P 1'
#
loop_
_entity.id
_entity.type
_entity.pdbx_description
1 polymer ?
#
loop_
_entity_poly.entity_id
_entity_poly.type
_entity_poly.pdbx_seq_one_letter_code
_entity_poly.pdbx_strand_id
1 'polypeptide(L)'
;MGAAPFEVLARSHGQRVGDTIELLPAPVSGPGDFVSFPFLTHGVRHLDQQEQDRIAELRTGEELRLVRDTENPVNPQAFLVADHGETRLGWVPDPIISVVEALTDHRLIVERANGPEVGFHFRLLVTISGTAPLDRGLFTGPEWDTR
;
A
#
# COMPACT_ATOMS: atom_id res chain seq x y z
N MET A 1 21.49 17.97 -3.86
CA MET A 1 20.60 19.08 -4.26
C MET A 1 19.47 18.44 -5.06
N GLY A 2 18.21 18.40 -4.65
CA GLY A 2 17.57 18.84 -3.41
C GLY A 2 16.57 17.77 -2.97
N ALA A 3 16.33 17.68 -1.66
CA ALA A 3 15.22 16.92 -1.12
C ALA A 3 14.01 17.86 -1.04
N ALA A 4 12.93 17.52 -1.74
CA ALA A 4 11.57 18.06 -1.55
C ALA A 4 10.57 17.24 -2.41
N PRO A 5 9.27 17.14 -2.04
CA PRO A 5 8.59 17.52 -0.81
C PRO A 5 8.04 16.27 -0.05
N PHE A 6 7.60 16.44 1.19
CA PHE A 6 6.80 15.47 1.93
C PHE A 6 5.35 15.95 1.85
N GLU A 7 4.43 15.11 1.39
CA GLU A 7 3.01 15.45 1.34
C GLU A 7 2.26 14.46 2.23
N VAL A 8 1.48 14.99 3.18
CA VAL A 8 0.90 14.26 4.30
C VAL A 8 -0.51 13.81 3.93
N LEU A 9 -0.72 12.51 3.72
CA LEU A 9 -2.07 11.93 3.72
C LEU A 9 -2.51 11.70 5.16
N ALA A 10 -3.19 12.69 5.75
CA ALA A 10 -3.84 12.53 7.04
C ALA A 10 -5.36 12.55 6.88
N ARG A 11 -5.98 11.40 6.56
CA ARG A 11 -7.41 11.20 6.82
C ARG A 11 -7.74 9.80 7.32
N SER A 12 -7.94 9.73 8.64
CA SER A 12 -8.61 8.66 9.38
C SER A 12 -10.12 8.90 9.37
N HIS A 13 -10.92 8.08 8.70
CA HIS A 13 -12.37 8.03 8.92
C HIS A 13 -12.69 7.12 10.12
N GLY A 14 -12.26 7.56 11.30
CA GLY A 14 -12.13 6.71 12.49
C GLY A 14 -13.42 6.23 13.14
N GLN A 15 -13.27 5.18 13.98
CA GLN A 15 -13.76 5.15 15.36
C GLN A 15 -12.94 4.16 16.22
N ARG A 16 -12.12 4.71 17.13
CA ARG A 16 -11.54 4.12 18.35
C ARG A 16 -10.33 3.17 18.27
N VAL A 17 -9.36 3.54 19.14
CA VAL A 17 -8.14 2.87 19.63
C VAL A 17 -7.10 2.52 18.57
N GLY A 18 -6.26 3.51 18.24
CA GLY A 18 -4.98 3.29 17.57
C GLY A 18 -4.75 4.14 16.31
N ASP A 19 -5.00 5.47 16.39
CA ASP A 19 -4.66 6.41 15.32
C ASP A 19 -3.20 6.22 14.88
N THR A 20 -3.01 5.47 13.81
CA THR A 20 -1.71 5.30 13.16
C THR A 20 -1.72 6.25 11.98
N ILE A 21 -1.12 7.42 12.17
CA ILE A 21 -0.83 8.34 11.06
C ILE A 21 0.23 7.64 10.21
N GLU A 22 -0.17 7.15 9.05
CA GLU A 22 0.75 6.54 8.10
C GLU A 22 1.25 7.62 7.14
N LEU A 23 2.54 7.93 7.23
CA LEU A 23 3.21 8.86 6.33
C LEU A 23 3.59 8.09 5.08
N LEU A 24 2.85 8.29 4.00
CA LEU A 24 3.24 7.81 2.68
C LEU A 24 4.28 8.79 2.12
N PRO A 25 5.45 8.31 1.66
CA PRO A 25 6.43 9.20 1.07
C PRO A 25 5.91 9.76 -0.26
N ALA A 26 6.31 10.99 -0.57
CA ALA A 26 5.99 11.59 -1.85
C ALA A 26 6.55 10.73 -2.99
N PRO A 27 5.78 10.52 -4.06
CA PRO A 27 6.26 9.81 -5.24
C PRO A 27 7.49 10.53 -5.78
N VAL A 28 8.62 9.83 -5.91
CA VAL A 28 9.75 10.36 -6.67
C VAL A 28 9.43 10.14 -8.14
N SER A 29 9.06 11.21 -8.85
CA SER A 29 8.93 11.15 -10.31
C SER A 29 10.32 10.94 -10.92
N GLY A 30 10.54 9.77 -11.52
CA GLY A 30 11.71 9.53 -12.37
C GLY A 30 11.54 10.17 -13.76
N PRO A 31 12.58 10.17 -14.61
CA PRO A 31 12.43 10.49 -16.03
C PRO A 31 11.40 9.55 -16.67
N GLY A 32 10.39 10.09 -17.36
CA GLY A 32 9.43 9.28 -18.13
C GLY A 32 8.34 8.61 -17.30
N ASP A 33 7.71 9.35 -16.38
CA ASP A 33 6.46 8.98 -15.70
C ASP A 33 6.54 7.79 -14.75
N PHE A 34 7.74 7.30 -14.48
CA PHE A 34 7.96 6.26 -13.49
C PHE A 34 7.79 6.80 -12.07
N VAL A 35 6.98 6.12 -11.27
CA VAL A 35 6.79 6.41 -9.85
C VAL A 35 7.11 5.18 -9.01
N SER A 36 7.64 5.41 -7.82
CA SER A 36 7.92 4.36 -6.83
C SER A 36 7.72 4.91 -5.42
N PHE A 37 6.98 4.19 -4.59
CA PHE A 37 6.74 4.56 -3.20
C PHE A 37 6.38 3.35 -2.34
N PRO A 38 6.79 3.33 -1.06
CA PRO A 38 6.34 2.32 -0.11
C PRO A 38 5.02 2.63 0.58
N PHE A 39 4.37 1.57 1.07
CA PHE A 39 3.22 1.62 1.98
C PHE A 39 3.16 0.36 2.86
N LEU A 40 2.54 0.47 4.04
CA LEU A 40 2.23 -0.67 4.90
C LEU A 40 0.92 -1.32 4.45
N THR A 41 0.87 -2.64 4.40
CA THR A 41 -0.40 -3.32 4.14
C THR A 41 -1.33 -3.17 5.35
N HIS A 42 -2.61 -2.93 5.07
CA HIS A 42 -3.64 -2.83 6.09
C HIS A 42 -4.32 -4.16 6.32
N GLY A 43 -5.08 -4.26 7.41
CA GLY A 43 -5.97 -5.39 7.67
C GLY A 43 -5.29 -6.70 8.08
N VAL A 44 -3.98 -6.73 8.36
CA VAL A 44 -3.28 -7.97 8.79
C VAL A 44 -3.95 -8.66 9.98
N ARG A 45 -4.56 -7.91 10.90
CA ARG A 45 -5.35 -8.45 12.03
C ARG A 45 -6.61 -9.24 11.64
N HIS A 46 -7.04 -9.16 10.38
CA HIS A 46 -8.21 -9.84 9.82
C HIS A 46 -7.83 -11.08 9.01
N LEU A 47 -6.54 -11.30 8.77
CA LEU A 47 -6.01 -12.51 8.18
C LEU A 47 -6.08 -13.66 9.18
N ASP A 48 -6.21 -14.89 8.69
CA ASP A 48 -6.08 -16.08 9.54
C ASP A 48 -4.63 -16.31 9.99
N GLN A 49 -4.41 -17.28 10.88
CA GLN A 49 -3.08 -17.52 11.42
C GLN A 49 -2.07 -17.95 10.35
N GLN A 50 -2.50 -18.76 9.38
CA GLN A 50 -1.61 -19.24 8.31
C GLN A 50 -1.17 -18.09 7.41
N GLU A 51 -2.09 -17.18 7.08
CA GLU A 51 -1.82 -15.97 6.31
C GLU A 51 -0.90 -15.00 7.07
N GLN A 52 -1.09 -14.84 8.37
CA GLN A 52 -0.19 -14.03 9.21
C GLN A 52 1.21 -14.64 9.33
N ASP A 53 1.30 -15.96 9.48
CA ASP A 53 2.58 -16.68 9.55
C ASP A 53 3.32 -16.56 8.21
N ARG A 54 2.58 -16.62 7.09
CA ARG A 54 3.16 -16.44 5.75
C ARG A 54 3.89 -15.11 5.61
N ILE A 55 3.38 -14.02 6.20
CA ILE A 55 4.07 -12.71 6.18
C ILE A 55 5.48 -12.84 6.75
N ALA A 56 5.68 -13.55 7.86
CA ALA A 56 6.97 -13.70 8.52
C ALA A 56 8.00 -14.49 7.69
N GLU A 57 7.54 -15.24 6.69
CA GLU A 57 8.38 -16.06 5.80
C GLU A 57 8.79 -15.33 4.51
N LEU A 58 8.21 -14.17 4.24
CA LEU A 58 8.52 -13.37 3.05
C LEU A 58 9.94 -12.82 3.10
N ARG A 59 10.60 -12.80 1.94
CA ARG A 59 11.96 -12.23 1.82
C ARG A 59 11.89 -10.83 1.24
N THR A 60 12.78 -9.95 1.71
CA THR A 60 12.99 -8.64 1.05
C THR A 60 13.31 -8.85 -0.43
N GLY A 61 12.64 -8.09 -1.30
CA GLY A 61 12.74 -8.20 -2.76
C GLY A 61 11.82 -9.26 -3.40
N GLU A 62 11.12 -10.07 -2.60
CA GLU A 62 10.11 -11.01 -3.09
C GLU A 62 8.97 -10.26 -3.76
N GLU A 63 8.52 -10.77 -4.90
CA GLU A 63 7.46 -10.15 -5.70
C GLU A 63 6.09 -10.61 -5.21
N LEU A 64 5.18 -9.65 -5.12
CA LEU A 64 3.79 -9.83 -4.70
C LEU A 64 2.85 -9.41 -5.80
N ARG A 65 1.57 -9.76 -5.65
CA ARG A 65 0.50 -9.44 -6.58
C ARG A 65 -0.53 -8.54 -5.93
N LEU A 66 -1.12 -7.70 -6.78
CA LEU A 66 -2.33 -6.94 -6.47
C LEU A 66 -3.51 -7.64 -7.13
N VAL A 67 -4.55 -7.90 -6.35
CA VAL A 67 -5.78 -8.54 -6.80
C VAL A 67 -6.94 -7.63 -6.41
N ARG A 68 -7.84 -7.29 -7.35
CA ARG A 68 -9.08 -6.58 -6.99
C ARG A 68 -9.93 -7.48 -6.10
N ASP A 69 -10.32 -6.98 -4.95
CA ASP A 69 -11.17 -7.66 -3.97
C ASP A 69 -12.59 -7.08 -4.05
N THR A 70 -13.31 -7.43 -5.13
CA THR A 70 -14.66 -6.90 -5.39
C THR A 70 -15.71 -7.42 -4.40
N GLU A 71 -15.40 -8.48 -3.66
CA GLU A 71 -16.26 -9.07 -2.63
C GLU A 71 -15.96 -8.53 -1.23
N ASN A 72 -15.01 -7.59 -1.11
CA ASN A 72 -14.67 -6.98 0.17
C ASN A 72 -15.90 -6.28 0.78
N PRO A 73 -16.33 -6.69 2.00
CA PRO A 73 -17.56 -6.15 2.60
C PRO A 73 -17.42 -4.70 3.09
N VAL A 74 -16.19 -4.19 3.21
CA VAL A 74 -15.90 -2.83 3.69
C VAL A 74 -15.73 -1.86 2.53
N ASN A 75 -14.93 -2.25 1.53
CA ASN A 75 -14.64 -1.40 0.38
C ASN A 75 -14.54 -2.23 -0.92
N PRO A 76 -15.54 -2.19 -1.82
CA PRO A 76 -15.53 -2.96 -3.06
C PRO A 76 -14.47 -2.50 -4.09
N GLN A 77 -13.75 -1.40 -3.82
CA GLN A 77 -12.59 -0.94 -4.60
C GLN A 77 -11.26 -1.44 -4.01
N ALA A 78 -11.29 -2.25 -2.95
CA ALA A 78 -10.09 -2.71 -2.28
C ALA A 78 -9.18 -3.52 -3.22
N PHE A 79 -7.88 -3.31 -3.06
CA PHE A 79 -6.86 -4.18 -3.64
C PHE A 79 -6.27 -5.05 -2.53
N LEU A 80 -6.40 -6.35 -2.70
CA LEU A 80 -5.74 -7.37 -1.90
C LEU A 80 -4.28 -7.50 -2.34
N VAL A 81 -3.37 -7.48 -1.37
CA VAL A 81 -1.97 -7.88 -1.56
C VAL A 81 -1.87 -9.38 -1.29
N ALA A 82 -1.36 -10.13 -2.25
CA ALA A 82 -1.21 -11.58 -2.15
C ALA A 82 0.15 -12.05 -2.67
N ASP A 83 0.62 -13.19 -2.16
CA ASP A 83 1.79 -13.84 -2.75
C ASP A 83 1.45 -14.60 -4.05
N HIS A 84 2.46 -15.24 -4.65
CA HIS A 84 2.28 -16.06 -5.85
C HIS A 84 1.43 -17.33 -5.64
N GLY A 85 1.27 -17.78 -4.40
CA GLY A 85 0.39 -18.87 -4.00
C GLY A 85 -1.05 -18.45 -3.68
N GLU A 86 -1.40 -17.18 -3.94
CA GLU A 86 -2.73 -16.60 -3.63
C GLU A 86 -3.02 -16.47 -2.13
N THR A 87 -1.98 -16.59 -1.29
CA THR A 87 -2.12 -16.34 0.15
C THR A 87 -2.29 -14.84 0.38
N ARG A 88 -3.31 -14.45 1.15
CA ARG A 88 -3.59 -13.04 1.48
C ARG A 88 -2.55 -12.50 2.46
N LEU A 89 -2.08 -11.28 2.21
CA LEU A 89 -1.03 -10.62 3.00
C LEU A 89 -1.45 -9.24 3.51
N GLY A 90 -2.72 -8.88 3.32
CA GLY A 90 -3.31 -7.60 3.70
C GLY A 90 -3.86 -6.86 2.47
N TRP A 91 -4.23 -5.60 2.67
CA TRP A 91 -4.85 -4.78 1.63
C TRP A 91 -4.08 -3.47 1.43
N VAL A 92 -4.21 -2.91 0.24
CA VAL A 92 -3.77 -1.54 -0.04
C VAL A 92 -4.57 -0.56 0.81
N PRO A 93 -3.93 0.40 1.50
CA PRO A 93 -4.62 1.46 2.22
C PRO A 93 -5.59 2.24 1.33
N ASP A 94 -6.81 2.48 1.83
CA ASP A 94 -7.88 3.18 1.09
C ASP A 94 -7.43 4.51 0.42
N PRO A 95 -6.63 5.39 1.07
CA PRO A 95 -6.24 6.67 0.48
C PRO A 95 -5.40 6.57 -0.80
N ILE A 96 -4.77 5.43 -1.08
CA ILE A 96 -3.91 5.24 -2.26
C ILE A 96 -4.48 4.28 -3.31
N ILE A 97 -5.72 3.80 -3.12
CA ILE A 97 -6.38 2.92 -4.10
C ILE A 97 -6.44 3.58 -5.48
N SER A 98 -6.80 4.87 -5.56
CA SER A 98 -6.89 5.61 -6.82
C SER A 98 -5.54 5.73 -7.54
N VAL A 99 -4.45 5.89 -6.78
CA VAL A 99 -3.08 5.91 -7.31
C VAL A 99 -2.72 4.54 -7.86
N VAL A 100 -2.90 3.48 -7.06
CA VAL A 100 -2.59 2.10 -7.46
C VAL A 100 -3.38 1.68 -8.70
N GLU A 101 -4.66 2.04 -8.77
CA GLU A 101 -5.52 1.76 -9.91
C GLU A 101 -5.04 2.44 -11.21
N ALA A 102 -4.46 3.64 -11.09
CA ALA A 102 -3.97 4.41 -12.23
C ALA A 102 -2.60 3.94 -12.75
N LEU A 103 -1.83 3.16 -11.98
CA LEU A 103 -0.51 2.68 -12.40
C LEU A 103 -0.60 1.58 -13.45
N THR A 104 0.17 1.74 -14.53
CA THR A 104 0.42 0.68 -15.51
C THR A 104 1.79 0.05 -15.27
N ASP A 105 1.99 -1.17 -15.79
CA ASP A 105 3.26 -1.89 -15.70
C ASP A 105 3.83 -1.95 -14.27
N HIS A 106 2.93 -2.07 -13.30
CA HIS A 106 3.30 -1.97 -11.90
C HIS A 106 3.94 -3.26 -11.39
N ARG A 107 4.79 -3.10 -10.39
CA ARG A 107 5.43 -4.18 -9.64
C ARG A 107 5.31 -3.88 -8.16
N LEU A 108 5.01 -4.91 -7.38
CA LEU A 108 4.93 -4.84 -5.93
C LEU A 108 5.99 -5.76 -5.33
N ILE A 109 6.87 -5.21 -4.50
CA ILE A 109 7.93 -5.98 -3.84
C ILE A 109 7.88 -5.83 -2.32
N VAL A 110 8.29 -6.88 -1.62
CA VAL A 110 8.50 -6.83 -0.17
C VAL A 110 9.70 -5.94 0.13
N GLU A 111 9.47 -4.83 0.82
CA GLU A 111 10.56 -4.02 1.38
C GLU A 111 10.98 -4.61 2.73
N ARG A 112 9.99 -4.90 3.58
CA ARG A 112 10.21 -5.51 4.90
C ARG A 112 9.01 -6.34 5.35
N ALA A 113 9.31 -7.52 5.84
CA ALA A 113 8.36 -8.39 6.53
C ALA A 113 8.80 -8.60 7.99
N ASN A 114 7.87 -8.45 8.93
CA ASN A 114 8.12 -8.61 10.36
C ASN A 114 7.30 -9.76 10.97
N GLY A 115 7.87 -10.41 11.99
CA GLY A 115 7.28 -11.57 12.64
C GLY A 115 6.21 -11.27 13.70
N PRO A 116 5.62 -12.32 14.31
CA PRO A 116 4.57 -12.27 15.34
C PRO A 116 4.75 -11.21 16.45
N GLU A 117 6.00 -10.89 16.76
CA GLU A 117 6.41 -9.93 17.78
C GLU A 117 6.09 -8.47 17.46
N VAL A 118 5.87 -8.13 16.19
CA VAL A 118 5.54 -6.77 15.75
C VAL A 118 4.02 -6.59 15.68
N GLY A 119 3.51 -5.40 16.03
CA GLY A 119 2.09 -5.08 15.92
C GLY A 119 1.59 -5.18 14.47
N PHE A 120 0.33 -5.59 14.28
CA PHE A 120 -0.26 -5.89 12.97
C PHE A 120 -0.04 -4.81 11.91
N HIS A 121 -0.12 -3.53 12.30
CA HIS A 121 0.03 -2.37 11.41
C HIS A 121 1.44 -2.24 10.80
N PHE A 122 2.46 -2.86 11.40
CA PHE A 122 3.84 -2.78 10.93
C PHE A 122 4.36 -4.10 10.37
N ARG A 123 3.46 -5.02 10.00
CA ARG A 123 3.85 -6.39 9.62
C ARG A 123 4.46 -6.53 8.25
N LEU A 124 3.96 -5.77 7.29
CA LEU A 124 4.40 -5.89 5.92
C LEU A 124 4.47 -4.50 5.30
N LEU A 125 5.71 -4.08 5.02
CA LEU A 125 6.03 -2.90 4.22
C LEU A 125 6.39 -3.38 2.82
N VAL A 126 5.73 -2.80 1.83
CA VAL A 126 5.94 -3.10 0.42
C VAL A 126 6.28 -1.84 -0.34
N THR A 127 7.05 -1.97 -1.40
CA THR A 127 7.27 -0.90 -2.38
C THR A 127 6.50 -1.22 -3.64
N ILE A 128 5.65 -0.30 -4.09
CA ILE A 128 5.05 -0.36 -5.42
C ILE A 128 5.82 0.57 -6.35
N SER A 129 6.04 0.12 -7.57
CA SER A 129 6.59 0.93 -8.65
C SER A 129 5.81 0.71 -9.93
N GLY A 130 5.67 1.71 -10.77
CA GLY A 130 4.99 1.59 -12.06
C GLY A 130 5.02 2.89 -12.85
N THR A 131 4.35 2.89 -13.99
CA THR A 131 4.25 4.06 -14.85
C THR A 131 2.95 4.81 -14.57
N ALA A 132 3.06 6.11 -14.34
CA ALA A 132 1.95 7.03 -14.18
C ALA A 132 1.47 7.54 -15.54
N PRO A 133 0.15 7.73 -15.74
CA PRO A 133 -0.35 8.46 -16.90
C PRO A 133 0.03 9.95 -16.83
N LEU A 134 0.71 10.44 -17.88
CA LEU A 134 1.23 11.81 -18.07
C LEU A 134 0.23 12.95 -17.80
N ASP A 135 -1.06 12.69 -18.02
CA ASP A 135 -2.14 13.69 -18.05
C ASP A 135 -2.93 13.79 -16.75
N ARG A 136 -2.72 12.86 -15.82
CA ARG A 136 -3.48 12.77 -14.57
C ARG A 136 -2.53 12.93 -13.41
N GLY A 137 -2.60 14.06 -12.70
CA GLY A 137 -1.92 14.19 -11.42
C GLY A 137 -2.42 13.09 -10.48
N LEU A 138 -1.63 12.04 -10.28
CA LEU A 138 -1.99 10.87 -9.48
C LEU A 138 -2.46 11.24 -8.06
N PHE A 139 -2.01 12.40 -7.58
CA PHE A 139 -2.19 12.93 -6.23
C PHE A 139 -3.07 14.18 -6.20
N THR A 140 -3.96 14.39 -7.19
CA THR A 140 -4.78 15.62 -7.32
C THR A 140 -6.28 15.44 -7.05
N GLY A 141 -6.71 14.24 -6.65
CA GLY A 141 -8.11 13.96 -6.29
C GLY A 141 -8.57 14.62 -4.97
N PRO A 142 -9.88 14.68 -4.71
CA PRO A 142 -10.45 15.25 -3.48
C PRO A 142 -9.99 14.54 -2.20
N GLU A 143 -9.52 13.29 -2.29
CA GLU A 143 -8.90 12.54 -1.20
C GLU A 143 -7.55 13.16 -0.72
N TRP A 144 -6.94 14.03 -1.53
CA TRP A 144 -5.70 14.76 -1.24
C TRP A 144 -5.92 16.20 -0.73
N ASP A 145 -7.16 16.72 -0.78
CA ASP A 145 -7.48 18.10 -0.37
C ASP A 145 -7.52 18.21 1.16
N THR A 146 -6.46 18.79 1.75
CA THR A 146 -6.32 19.04 3.19
C THR A 146 -7.10 20.31 3.58
N ARG A 147 -8.43 20.24 3.57
CA ARG A 147 -9.28 21.20 4.28
C ARG A 147 -9.71 20.66 5.64
#